data_AF-A3QAM5-F1
#
_entry.id   AF-A3QAM5-F1
#
_cell.length_a   1.000
_cell.length_b   1.000
_cell.length_c   1.000
_cell.angle_alpha   90.00
_cell.angle_beta   90.00
_cell.angle_gamma   90.00
#
_symmetry.space_group_name_H-M   'P 1'
#
loop_
_entity.id
_entity.type
_entity.pdbx_description
1 polymer ?
#
loop_
_entity_poly.entity_id
_entity_poly.type
_entity_poly.pdbx_seq_one_letter_code
_entity_poly.pdbx_strand_id
1 'polypeptide(L)'
;MVKKIHIQGQGMTEYIIIVALIAVSAIGVYSFFGKTVRNQVAGLSAEVSGQSANGQIGQAQGAATAANGVANQDYNLGNYDQGANSASGGTGSGSGSSSGVD
;
A
#
# COMPACT_ATOMS: atom_id res chain seq x y z
N MET A 1 -35.17 -18.56 -34.69
CA MET A 1 -35.42 -18.49 -33.24
C MET A 1 -34.15 -18.00 -32.56
N VAL A 2 -34.14 -16.78 -32.01
CA VAL A 2 -33.00 -16.24 -31.26
C VAL A 2 -33.25 -16.50 -29.78
N LYS A 3 -32.40 -17.31 -29.15
CA LYS A 3 -32.49 -17.66 -27.73
C LYS A 3 -31.86 -16.52 -26.92
N LYS A 4 -32.68 -15.69 -26.25
CA LYS A 4 -32.18 -14.68 -25.31
C LYS A 4 -31.67 -15.38 -24.05
N ILE A 5 -30.41 -15.14 -23.72
CA ILE A 5 -29.81 -15.56 -22.44
C ILE A 5 -30.31 -14.58 -21.37
N HIS A 6 -31.14 -15.07 -20.45
CA HIS A 6 -31.57 -14.31 -19.29
C HIS A 6 -30.56 -14.50 -18.17
N ILE A 7 -29.77 -13.45 -17.88
CA ILE A 7 -28.89 -13.41 -16.72
C ILE A 7 -29.75 -12.98 -15.53
N GLN A 8 -30.24 -13.94 -14.74
CA GLN A 8 -30.96 -13.67 -13.50
C GLN A 8 -29.96 -13.63 -12.35
N GLY A 9 -29.90 -12.51 -11.61
CA GLY A 9 -29.15 -12.37 -10.35
C GLY A 9 -27.61 -12.36 -10.43
N GLN A 10 -27.00 -12.74 -11.55
CA GLN A 10 -25.55 -12.88 -11.67
C GLN A 10 -24.81 -11.55 -11.90
N GLY A 11 -25.51 -10.48 -12.30
CA GLY A 11 -24.85 -9.19 -12.60
C GLY A 11 -24.59 -8.35 -11.35
N MET A 12 -25.64 -7.98 -10.61
CA MET A 12 -25.53 -6.86 -9.66
C MET A 12 -24.65 -7.17 -8.45
N THR A 13 -24.79 -8.35 -7.83
CA THR A 13 -23.97 -8.70 -6.65
C THR A 13 -22.52 -8.95 -7.03
N GLU A 14 -22.26 -9.57 -8.18
CA GLU A 14 -20.89 -9.82 -8.66
C GLU A 14 -20.15 -8.50 -8.94
N TYR A 15 -20.83 -7.54 -9.59
CA TYR A 15 -20.26 -6.20 -9.78
C TYR A 15 -20.01 -5.49 -8.45
N ILE A 16 -20.93 -5.59 -7.48
CA ILE A 16 -20.74 -4.97 -6.16
C ILE A 16 -19.52 -5.56 -5.44
N ILE A 17 -19.34 -6.88 -5.48
CA ILE A 17 -18.19 -7.55 -4.84
C ILE A 17 -16.88 -7.19 -5.55
N ILE A 18 -16.82 -7.22 -6.89
CA ILE A 18 -15.62 -6.86 -7.65
C ILE A 18 -15.24 -5.39 -7.39
N VAL A 19 -16.21 -4.48 -7.40
CA VAL A 19 -15.96 -3.05 -7.12
C VAL A 19 -15.47 -2.85 -5.69
N ALA A 20 -16.05 -3.55 -4.72
CA ALA A 20 -15.59 -3.50 -3.33
C ALA A 20 -14.13 -3.97 -3.20
N LEU A 21 -13.74 -5.06 -3.87
CA LEU A 21 -12.37 -5.57 -3.87
C LEU A 21 -11.37 -4.58 -4.51
N ILE A 22 -11.76 -3.95 -5.63
CA ILE A 22 -10.93 -2.92 -6.28
C ILE A 22 -10.77 -1.70 -5.36
N ALA A 23 -11.85 -1.24 -4.73
CA ALA A 23 -11.82 -0.09 -3.84
C ALA A 23 -10.90 -0.30 -2.63
N VAL A 24 -10.99 -1.46 -1.97
CA VAL A 24 -10.11 -1.80 -0.83
C VAL A 24 -8.65 -1.90 -1.27
N SER A 25 -8.39 -2.54 -2.43
CA SER A 25 -7.03 -2.64 -2.99
C SER A 25 -6.44 -1.26 -3.33
N ALA A 26 -7.26 -0.36 -3.87
CA ALA A 26 -6.85 0.98 -4.24
C ALA A 26 -6.41 1.83 -3.02
N ILE A 27 -7.02 1.64 -1.85
CA ILE A 27 -6.61 2.34 -0.61
C ILE A 27 -5.15 2.00 -0.25
N GLY A 28 -4.76 0.72 -0.36
CA GLY A 28 -3.40 0.27 -0.09
C GLY A 28 -2.39 0.76 -1.13
N VAL A 29 -2.71 0.58 -2.41
CA VAL A 29 -1.84 1.02 -3.52
C VAL A 29 -1.65 2.53 -3.51
N TYR A 30 -2.71 3.31 -3.32
CA TYR A 30 -2.63 4.77 -3.32
C TYR A 30 -1.83 5.29 -2.13
N SER A 31 -1.97 4.67 -0.96
CA SER A 31 -1.19 5.02 0.24
C SER A 31 0.30 4.71 0.06
N PHE A 32 0.63 3.55 -0.50
CA PHE A 32 2.01 3.13 -0.70
C PHE A 32 2.69 3.90 -1.85
N PHE A 33 2.05 3.96 -3.01
CA PHE A 33 2.53 4.69 -4.17
C PHE A 33 2.66 6.20 -3.88
N GLY A 34 1.69 6.78 -3.16
CA GLY A 34 1.74 8.17 -2.73
C GLY A 34 2.94 8.50 -1.83
N LYS A 35 3.32 7.58 -0.92
CA LYS A 35 4.55 7.72 -0.12
C LYS A 35 5.80 7.68 -0.99
N THR A 36 5.89 6.73 -1.92
CA THR A 36 7.04 6.59 -2.83
C THR A 36 7.22 7.83 -3.72
N VAL A 37 6.14 8.28 -4.38
CA VAL A 37 6.17 9.47 -5.23
C VAL A 37 6.53 10.70 -4.41
N ARG A 38 5.94 10.88 -3.22
CA ARG A 38 6.28 12.00 -2.33
C ARG A 38 7.75 11.98 -1.91
N ASN A 39 8.29 10.81 -1.57
CA ASN A 39 9.69 10.68 -1.16
C ASN A 39 10.65 10.97 -2.33
N GLN A 40 10.34 10.51 -3.53
CA GLN A 40 11.12 10.81 -4.73
C GLN A 40 11.05 12.30 -5.10
N VAL A 41 9.87 12.91 -5.03
CA VAL A 41 9.70 14.36 -5.26
C VAL A 41 10.40 15.18 -4.18
N ALA A 42 10.37 14.74 -2.91
CA ALA A 42 11.12 15.37 -1.83
C ALA A 42 12.64 15.26 -2.03
N GLY A 43 13.12 14.11 -2.52
CA GLY A 43 14.52 13.91 -2.89
C GLY A 43 14.94 14.82 -4.05
N LEU A 44 14.15 14.86 -5.12
CA LEU A 44 14.37 15.77 -6.25
C LEU A 44 14.33 17.24 -5.81
N SER A 45 13.37 17.62 -4.97
CA SER A 45 13.28 18.99 -4.44
C SER A 45 14.45 19.35 -3.54
N ALA A 46 14.96 18.40 -2.74
CA ALA A 46 16.15 18.59 -1.93
C ALA A 46 17.39 18.78 -2.81
N GLU A 47 17.55 17.95 -3.85
CA GLU A 47 18.67 18.04 -4.80
C GLU A 47 18.63 19.33 -5.63
N VAL A 48 17.43 19.76 -6.06
CA VAL A 48 17.21 21.08 -6.70
C VAL A 48 17.51 22.24 -5.73
N SER A 49 17.29 22.06 -4.43
CA SER A 49 17.67 23.04 -3.39
C SER A 49 19.15 22.97 -2.96
N GLY A 50 19.93 22.05 -3.54
CA GLY A 50 21.36 21.85 -3.23
C GLY A 50 21.63 21.01 -1.97
N GLN A 51 20.62 20.32 -1.43
CA GLN A 51 20.72 19.44 -0.26
C GLN A 51 20.71 17.96 -0.65
N SER A 52 21.52 17.14 0.03
CA SER A 52 21.65 15.71 -0.30
C SER A 52 20.35 14.94 -0.02
N ALA A 53 19.84 14.23 -1.03
CA ALA A 53 18.59 13.47 -0.99
C ALA A 53 18.74 12.01 -0.49
N ASN A 54 19.92 11.64 0.02
CA ASN A 54 20.25 10.25 0.37
C ASN A 54 19.28 9.62 1.39
N GLY A 55 18.76 10.40 2.33
CA GLY A 55 17.78 9.93 3.31
C GLY A 55 16.42 9.56 2.68
N GLN A 56 15.93 10.38 1.75
CA GLN A 56 14.68 10.17 1.03
C GLN A 56 14.78 9.01 0.05
N ILE A 57 15.94 8.84 -0.59
CA ILE A 57 16.23 7.70 -1.46
C ILE A 57 16.23 6.39 -0.63
N GLY A 58 16.88 6.37 0.53
CA GLY A 58 16.88 5.21 1.42
C GLY A 58 15.47 4.85 1.91
N GLN A 59 14.64 5.83 2.25
CA GLN A 59 13.24 5.60 2.62
C GLN A 59 12.40 5.07 1.44
N ALA A 60 12.64 5.56 0.22
CA ALA A 60 11.98 5.06 -0.98
C ALA A 60 12.37 3.60 -1.30
N GLN A 61 13.65 3.23 -1.13
CA GLN A 61 14.12 1.86 -1.28
C GLN A 61 13.55 0.91 -0.21
N GLY A 62 13.48 1.37 1.04
CA GLY A 62 12.87 0.62 2.14
C GLY A 62 11.39 0.36 1.90
N ALA A 63 10.64 1.39 1.45
CA ALA A 63 9.27 1.24 1.03
C ALA A 63 9.14 0.22 -0.11
N ALA A 64 9.92 0.37 -1.19
CA ALA A 64 9.87 -0.53 -2.35
C ALA A 64 10.12 -2.00 -1.96
N THR A 65 11.08 -2.24 -1.07
CA THR A 65 11.38 -3.58 -0.54
C THR A 65 10.21 -4.15 0.26
N ALA A 66 9.59 -3.34 1.12
CA ALA A 66 8.42 -3.75 1.88
C ALA A 66 7.24 -4.11 0.97
N ALA A 67 6.99 -3.33 -0.08
CA ALA A 67 5.93 -3.66 -1.05
C ALA A 67 6.22 -4.94 -1.84
N ASN A 68 7.47 -5.19 -2.24
CA ASN A 68 7.84 -6.47 -2.87
C ASN A 68 7.61 -7.65 -1.91
N GLY A 69 7.92 -7.48 -0.62
CA GLY A 69 7.65 -8.49 0.40
C GLY A 69 6.15 -8.79 0.55
N VAL A 70 5.31 -7.75 0.58
CA VAL A 70 3.85 -7.91 0.63
C VAL A 70 3.29 -8.53 -0.65
N ALA A 71 3.83 -8.17 -1.82
CA ALA A 71 3.40 -8.68 -3.12
C ALA A 71 3.75 -10.16 -3.34
N ASN A 72 4.78 -10.68 -2.67
CA ASN A 72 5.21 -12.07 -2.78
C ASN A 72 4.48 -13.02 -1.82
N GLN A 73 3.47 -12.52 -1.09
CA GLN A 73 2.66 -13.32 -0.17
C GLN A 73 1.34 -13.72 -0.84
N ASP A 74 1.00 -15.01 -0.74
CA ASP A 74 -0.25 -15.54 -1.26
C ASP A 74 -1.41 -15.26 -0.28
N TYR A 75 -2.21 -14.24 -0.59
CA TYR A 75 -3.43 -13.93 0.15
C TYR A 75 -4.64 -14.70 -0.41
N ASN A 76 -5.35 -15.39 0.47
CA ASN A 76 -6.60 -16.08 0.24
C ASN A 76 -7.67 -15.62 1.26
N LEU A 77 -8.90 -16.11 1.10
CA LEU A 77 -10.02 -15.75 1.98
C LEU A 77 -9.83 -16.16 3.46
N GLY A 78 -8.89 -17.06 3.76
CA GLY A 78 -8.55 -17.47 5.12
C GLY A 78 -7.50 -16.60 5.81
N ASN A 79 -6.81 -15.71 5.08
CA ASN A 79 -5.75 -14.85 5.61
C ASN A 79 -5.88 -13.38 5.14
N TYR A 80 -7.10 -12.96 4.75
CA TYR A 80 -7.37 -11.62 4.21
C TYR A 80 -6.98 -10.48 5.16
N ASP A 81 -7.04 -10.70 6.49
CA ASP A 81 -6.62 -9.71 7.49
C ASP A 81 -5.11 -9.44 7.46
N GLN A 82 -4.30 -10.39 6.98
CA GLN A 82 -2.83 -10.30 6.99
C GLN A 82 -2.30 -9.38 5.89
N GLY A 83 -2.94 -9.34 4.72
CA GLY A 83 -2.56 -8.41 3.65
C GLY A 83 -2.86 -6.95 4.01
N ALA A 84 -3.99 -6.72 4.68
CA ALA A 84 -4.37 -5.40 5.18
C ALA A 84 -3.43 -4.90 6.27
N ASN A 85 -3.06 -5.77 7.23
CA ASN A 85 -2.15 -5.38 8.32
C ASN A 85 -0.70 -5.23 7.88
N SER A 86 -0.24 -6.05 6.92
CA SER A 86 1.15 -6.00 6.43
C SER A 86 1.43 -4.73 5.60
N ALA A 87 0.42 -4.19 4.90
CA ALA A 87 0.52 -2.89 4.23
C ALA A 87 0.47 -1.69 5.21
N SER A 88 -0.02 -1.90 6.43
CA SER A 88 -0.13 -0.90 7.51
C SER A 88 1.03 -0.98 8.51
N GLY A 89 1.90 -2.00 8.40
CA GLY A 89 3.04 -2.26 9.27
C GLY A 89 4.11 -1.16 9.31
N GLY A 90 3.84 -0.15 10.13
CA GLY A 90 4.80 0.35 11.12
C GLY A 90 6.00 1.13 10.59
N THR A 91 5.78 2.41 10.29
CA THR A 91 6.80 3.41 10.62
C THR A 91 6.98 3.42 12.15
N GLY A 92 8.05 2.78 12.62
CA GLY A 92 8.78 3.10 13.86
C GLY A 92 8.01 3.24 15.16
N SER A 93 7.89 2.15 15.92
CA SER A 93 7.89 2.25 17.40
C SER A 93 9.35 2.34 17.87
N GLY A 94 9.93 3.53 17.75
CA GLY A 94 11.15 3.87 18.50
C GLY A 94 10.76 4.03 19.96
N SER A 95 10.93 2.99 20.77
CA SER A 95 10.92 3.09 22.22
C SER A 95 12.12 3.93 22.66
N GLY A 96 11.94 5.25 22.70
CA GLY A 96 12.86 6.16 23.36
C GLY A 96 12.76 5.90 24.86
N SER A 97 13.68 5.08 25.38
CA SER A 97 13.96 5.06 26.82
C SER A 97 14.47 6.45 27.19
N SER A 98 13.60 7.28 27.77
CA SER A 98 14.00 8.46 28.52
C SER A 98 14.75 7.99 29.76
N SER A 99 16.08 7.93 29.65
CA SER A 99 16.95 7.85 30.82
C SER A 99 16.71 9.10 31.66
N GLY A 100 16.18 8.89 32.87
CA GLY A 100 16.02 9.93 33.88
C GLY A 100 17.33 10.68 34.11
N VAL A 101 17.19 11.99 34.24
CA VAL A 101 18.21 12.89 34.74
C VAL A 101 18.06 12.88 36.24
N ASP A 102 19.01 12.29 36.96
CA ASP A 102 19.37 12.58 38.36
C ASP A 102 20.83 12.14 38.59
#